data_AF-A0A2N2E6Y8-F1
#
_entry.id   AF-A0A2N2E6Y8-F1
#
_cell.length_a   1.000
_cell.length_b   1.000
_cell.length_c   1.000
_cell.angle_alpha   90.00
_cell.angle_beta   90.00
_cell.angle_gamma   90.00
#
_symmetry.space_group_name_H-M   'P 1'
#
loop_
_entity.id
_entity.type
_entity.pdbx_description
1 polymer ?
#
loop_
_entity_poly.entity_id
_entity_poly.type
_entity_poly.pdbx_seq_one_letter_code
_entity_poly.pdbx_strand_id
1 'polypeptide(L)' 'MGGELSKGDGKAKTATATVSKIYVDGKETPFTAYNIGGNNYFKLRDVTKVFNIGVGWDGVTSTITVDTSIGYTE' A
#
# COMPACT_ATOMS: atom_id res chain seq x y z
N MET A 1 -5.05 20.49 5.59
CA MET A 1 -4.51 19.85 6.80
C MET A 1 -4.98 18.41 6.77
N GLY A 2 -4.06 17.47 6.54
CA GLY A 2 -4.37 16.08 6.32
C GLY A 2 -4.70 15.38 7.63
N GLY A 3 -5.87 14.75 7.69
CA GLY A 3 -6.31 13.95 8.82
C GLY A 3 -5.83 12.51 8.75
N GLU A 4 -4.77 12.19 8.00
CA GLU A 4 -4.40 10.81 7.65
C GLU A 4 -3.97 9.97 8.86
N LEU A 5 -3.58 10.60 9.97
CA LEU A 5 -3.21 9.95 11.23
C LEU A 5 -4.34 9.93 12.27
N SER A 6 -5.51 10.48 11.93
CA SER A 6 -6.66 10.48 12.83
C SER A 6 -7.22 9.07 12.93
N LYS A 7 -7.63 8.66 14.13
CA LYS A 7 -8.38 7.41 14.29
C LYS A 7 -9.61 7.45 13.36
N GLY A 8 -9.74 6.44 12.51
CA GLY A 8 -10.90 6.32 11.62
C GLY A 8 -12.21 6.25 12.40
N ASP A 9 -13.33 6.53 11.72
CA ASP A 9 -14.68 6.53 12.31
C ASP A 9 -15.18 5.15 12.80
N GLY A 10 -14.35 4.11 12.64
CA GLY A 10 -14.64 2.73 13.06
C GLY A 10 -15.73 2.06 12.23
N LYS A 11 -16.22 2.70 11.16
CA LYS A 11 -17.27 2.16 10.31
C LYS A 11 -16.67 1.39 9.15
N ALA A 12 -17.32 0.30 8.77
CA ALA A 12 -16.98 -0.42 7.56
C ALA A 12 -17.07 0.52 6.34
N LYS A 13 -16.07 0.42 5.45
CA LYS A 13 -16.04 1.13 4.18
C LYS A 13 -16.02 0.11 3.06
N THR A 14 -16.76 0.39 2.00
CA THR A 14 -16.70 -0.42 0.78
C THR A 14 -15.41 -0.12 0.05
N ALA A 15 -14.68 -1.18 -0.30
CA ALA A 15 -13.52 -1.11 -1.18
C ALA A 15 -13.95 -1.52 -2.59
N THR A 16 -13.91 -0.57 -3.52
CA THR A 16 -14.25 -0.83 -4.93
C THR A 16 -12.96 -0.91 -5.73
N ALA A 17 -12.75 -2.03 -6.42
CA ALA A 17 -11.58 -2.16 -7.29
C ALA A 17 -11.58 -1.05 -8.37
N THR A 18 -10.42 -0.43 -8.58
CA THR A 18 -10.22 0.58 -9.62
C THR A 18 -9.16 0.11 -10.59
N VAL A 19 -9.37 0.42 -11.87
CA VAL A 19 -8.34 0.26 -12.90
C VAL A 19 -7.62 1.60 -13.02
N SER A 20 -6.42 1.69 -12.45
CA SER A 20 -5.56 2.87 -12.56
C SER A 20 -4.32 2.49 -13.35
N LYS A 21 -3.99 3.25 -14.40
CA LYS A 21 -2.72 3.06 -15.13
C LYS A 21 -1.58 3.54 -14.25
N ILE A 22 -0.70 2.63 -13.88
CA ILE A 22 0.49 2.93 -13.08
C ILE A 22 1.72 2.68 -13.92
N TYR A 23 2.69 3.60 -13.85
CA TYR A 23 3.95 3.49 -14.54
C TYR A 23 5.07 3.38 -13.51
N VAL A 24 5.92 2.36 -13.66
CA VAL A 24 7.14 2.17 -12.88
C VAL A 24 8.30 2.25 -13.86
N ASP A 25 9.21 3.19 -13.62
CA ASP A 25 10.34 3.49 -14.53
C ASP A 25 9.90 3.69 -15.99
N GLY A 26 8.76 4.38 -16.18
CA GLY A 26 8.18 4.66 -17.50
C GLY A 26 7.45 3.48 -18.16
N LYS A 27 7.42 2.30 -17.53
CA LYS A 27 6.70 1.12 -18.02
C LYS A 27 5.37 0.93 -17.31
N GLU A 28 4.30 0.74 -18.08
CA GLU A 28 2.98 0.42 -17.53
C GLU A 28 3.05 -0.92 -16.77
N THR A 29 2.68 -0.89 -15.49
CA THR A 29 2.72 -2.03 -14.57
C THR A 29 1.33 -2.28 -14.00
N PRO A 30 0.81 -3.52 -14.06
CA PRO A 30 -0.51 -3.83 -13.52
C PRO A 30 -0.50 -3.76 -11.99
N PHE A 31 -1.38 -2.92 -11.45
CA PHE A 31 -1.68 -2.88 -10.02
C PHE A 31 -3.18 -3.00 -9.81
N THR A 32 -3.56 -3.74 -8.76
CA THR A 32 -4.94 -3.67 -8.25
C THR A 32 -5.00 -2.55 -7.22
N ALA A 33 -5.82 -1.54 -7.49
CA ALA A 33 -6.09 -0.46 -6.56
C ALA A 33 -7.56 -0.52 -6.09
N TYR A 34 -7.83 0.12 -4.95
CA TYR A 34 -9.15 0.14 -4.34
C TYR A 34 -9.54 1.57 -3.99
N ASN A 35 -10.68 2.03 -4.49
CA ASN A 35 -11.29 3.26 -4.01
C ASN A 35 -11.99 2.98 -2.68
N ILE A 36 -11.59 3.72 -1.63
CA ILE A 36 -12.22 3.68 -0.32
C ILE A 36 -12.45 5.13 0.11
N GLY A 37 -13.71 5.56 0.18
CA GLY A 37 -14.05 6.92 0.61
C GLY A 37 -13.49 8.02 -0.29
N GLY A 38 -13.39 7.79 -1.60
CA GLY A 38 -12.89 8.78 -2.56
C GLY A 38 -11.37 8.75 -2.79
N ASN A 39 -10.62 8.04 -1.95
CA ASN A 39 -9.16 7.87 -2.10
C ASN A 39 -8.83 6.52 -2.72
N ASN A 40 -7.72 6.46 -3.47
CA ASN A 40 -7.24 5.25 -4.10
C ASN A 40 -6.12 4.61 -3.27
N TYR A 41 -6.25 3.33 -2.94
CA TYR A 41 -5.32 2.57 -2.11
C TYR A 41 -4.72 1.40 -2.87
N PHE A 42 -3.48 1.05 -2.57
CA PHE A 42 -2.78 -0.12 -3.11
C PHE A 42 -2.46 -1.10 -1.99
N LYS A 43 -2.35 -2.38 -2.32
CA LYS A 43 -1.79 -3.36 -1.40
C LYS A 43 -0.31 -3.04 -1.20
N LEU A 44 0.10 -2.81 0.05
CA LEU A 44 1.48 -2.47 0.38
C LEU A 44 2.48 -3.50 -0.16
N ARG A 45 2.19 -4.80 0.00
CA ARG A 45 3.09 -5.87 -0.48
C ARG A 45 3.27 -5.90 -1.99
N ASP A 46 2.22 -5.60 -2.75
CA ASP A 46 2.31 -5.53 -4.22
C ASP A 46 3.26 -4.39 -4.62
N VAL A 47 3.15 -3.23 -3.94
CA VAL A 47 4.02 -2.07 -4.16
C VAL A 47 5.46 -2.42 -3.81
N THR A 48 5.71 -2.95 -2.61
CA THR A 48 7.07 -3.25 -2.16
C THR A 48 7.74 -4.33 -3.01
N LYS A 49 6.98 -5.30 -3.52
CA LYS A 49 7.49 -6.31 -4.44
C LYS A 49 7.97 -5.70 -5.77
N VAL A 50 7.20 -4.78 -6.34
CA VAL A 50 7.54 -4.14 -7.62
C VAL A 50 8.78 -3.23 -7.48
N PHE A 51 8.92 -2.53 -6.36
CA PHE A 51 10.08 -1.67 -6.10
C PHE A 51 11.26 -2.40 -5.43
N ASN A 52 11.16 -3.72 -5.22
CA ASN A 52 12.15 -4.51 -4.49
C ASN A 52 12.53 -3.92 -3.11
N ILE A 53 11.51 -3.53 -2.34
CA ILE A 53 11.64 -2.96 -1.00
C ILE A 53 11.34 -4.05 0.03
N GLY A 54 12.17 -4.16 1.05
CA GLY A 54 11.93 -5.00 2.21
C GLY A 54 10.70 -4.56 2.99
N VAL A 55 9.79 -5.50 3.24
CA VAL A 55 8.62 -5.28 4.10
C VAL A 55 8.47 -6.43 5.08
N GLY A 56 8.26 -6.10 6.35
CA GLY A 56 8.16 -7.09 7.43
C GLY A 56 7.09 -6.75 8.46
N TRP A 57 6.83 -7.72 9.34
CA TRP A 57 6.01 -7.54 10.53
C TRP A 57 6.90 -7.75 11.75
N ASP A 58 6.98 -6.74 12.62
CA ASP A 58 7.54 -6.87 13.96
C ASP A 58 6.41 -7.16 14.95
N GLY A 59 6.34 -8.42 15.39
CA GLY A 59 5.34 -8.86 16.36
C GLY A 59 5.56 -8.34 17.78
N VAL A 60 6.77 -7.86 18.12
CA VAL A 60 7.06 -7.30 19.45
C VAL A 60 6.43 -5.92 19.59
N THR A 61 6.62 -5.07 18.59
CA THR A 61 6.08 -3.70 18.58
C THR A 61 4.72 -3.60 17.90
N SER A 62 4.25 -4.68 17.27
CA SER A 62 3.05 -4.68 16.43
C SER A 62 3.13 -3.64 15.30
N THR A 63 4.27 -3.56 14.64
CA THR A 63 4.53 -2.60 13.57
C THR A 63 4.86 -3.28 12.24
N ILE A 64 4.59 -2.55 11.16
CA ILE A 64 5.09 -2.88 9.84
C ILE A 64 6.45 -2.20 9.67
N THR A 65 7.47 -2.98 9.29
CA THR A 65 8.78 -2.45 8.92
C THR A 65 8.85 -2.28 7.41
N VAL A 66 9.41 -1.15 6.98
CA VAL A 66 9.70 -0.87 5.56
C VAL A 66 11.15 -0.45 5.49
N ASP A 67 11.95 -1.19 4.73
CA ASP A 67 13.38 -0.95 4.59
C ASP A 67 13.75 -0.98 3.11
N THR A 68 14.12 0.20 2.58
CA THR A 68 14.51 0.39 1.18
C THR A 68 15.95 -0.02 0.90
N SER A 69 16.72 -0.41 1.92
CA SER A 69 18.09 -0.90 1.78
C SER A 69 18.18 -2.41 1.56
N ILE A 70 17.08 -3.14 1.79
CA ILE A 70 16.99 -4.59 1.58
C ILE A 70 15.92 -4.92 0.53
N GLY A 71 16.09 -6.05 -0.15
CA GLY A 71 15.15 -6.53 -1.17
C GLY A 71 13.86 -7.13 -0.57
N TYR A 72 12.82 -7.22 -1.40
CA TYR A 72 11.58 -7.90 -1.02
C TYR A 72 11.81 -9.42 -0.87
N THR A 73 11.24 -10.01 0.17
CA THR A 73 11.23 -11.46 0.43
C THR A 73 9.79 -11.94 0.64
N GLU A 74 9.45 -13.10 0.04
CA GLU A 74 8.15 -13.77 0.25
C GLU A 74 8.01 -14.33 1.67
#